data_AF-A0AAW9IZJ0-F1
#
_entry.id   AF-A0AAW9IZJ0-F1
#
_cell.length_a   1.000
_cell.length_b   1.000
_cell.length_c   1.000
_cell.angle_alpha   90.00
_cell.angle_beta   90.00
_cell.angle_gamma   90.00
#
_symmetry.space_group_name_H-M   'P 1'
#
loop_
_entity.id
_entity.type
_entity.pdbx_description
1 polymer ?
#
loop_
_entity_poly.entity_id
_entity_poly.type
_entity_poly.pdbx_seq_one_letter_code
_entity_poly.pdbx_strand_id
1 'polypeptide(L)'
;LSRMNTLVKEVTENMEKYELGIALQKVYDFMWTEFCDWYIELVKGVLCGEDEKQKGIVYNVLNDVLQTGLKLLHPVMPFITEEIYTTLTDGESIVISNWPECNESLNDEKAEKDMDFIIEAIKG
;
A
#
# COMPACT_ATOMS: atom_id res chain seq x y z
N LEU A 1 4.13 -5.41 2.42
CA LEU A 1 4.38 -4.63 3.66
C LEU A 1 5.73 -3.93 3.62
N SER A 2 6.85 -4.64 3.45
CA SER A 2 8.20 -4.03 3.35
C SER A 2 8.28 -2.87 2.34
N ARG A 3 7.88 -3.07 1.07
CA ARG A 3 7.87 -1.98 0.05
C ARG A 3 7.01 -0.77 0.42
N MET A 4 5.85 -0.99 1.04
CA MET A 4 4.99 0.10 1.53
C MET A 4 5.67 0.87 2.66
N ASN A 5 6.40 0.18 3.53
CA ASN A 5 7.14 0.81 4.61
C ASN A 5 8.24 1.76 4.10
N THR A 6 8.98 1.31 3.07
CA THR A 6 9.95 2.14 2.34
C THR A 6 9.27 3.33 1.68
N LEU A 7 8.12 3.12 1.02
CA LEU A 7 7.35 4.18 0.39
C LEU A 7 6.93 5.27 1.40
N VAL A 8 6.39 4.88 2.56
CA VAL A 8 5.99 5.82 3.62
C VAL A 8 7.15 6.71 4.01
N LYS A 9 8.34 6.13 4.22
CA LYS A 9 9.55 6.88 4.57
C LYS A 9 9.92 7.87 3.47
N GLU A 10 10.03 7.40 2.23
CA GLU A 10 10.44 8.23 1.10
C GLU A 10 9.47 9.39 0.83
N VAL A 11 8.16 9.10 0.86
CA VAL A 11 7.12 10.10 0.64
C VAL A 11 7.14 11.12 1.76
N THR A 12 7.30 10.70 3.01
CA THR A 12 7.42 11.62 4.15
C THR A 12 8.63 12.55 3.99
N GLU A 13 9.80 12.01 3.62
CA GLU A 13 11.00 12.81 3.36
C GLU A 13 10.81 13.80 2.19
N ASN A 14 10.15 13.39 1.11
CA ASN A 14 9.87 14.27 -0.02
C ASN A 14 8.85 15.37 0.36
N MET A 15 7.85 15.05 1.18
CA MET A 15 6.87 16.02 1.70
C MET A 15 7.55 17.06 2.60
N GLU A 16 8.47 16.65 3.48
CA GLU A 16 9.25 17.55 4.35
C GLU A 16 10.17 18.49 3.55
N LYS A 17 10.68 18.02 2.41
CA LYS A 17 11.51 18.82 1.48
C LYS A 17 10.68 19.69 0.52
N TYR A 18 9.35 19.69 0.64
CA TYR A 18 8.42 20.36 -0.27
C TYR A 18 8.47 19.85 -1.73
N GLU A 19 8.94 18.62 -1.94
CA GLU A 19 9.03 17.95 -3.24
C GLU A 19 7.73 17.16 -3.55
N LEU A 20 6.58 17.85 -3.48
CA LEU A 20 5.25 17.22 -3.53
C LEU A 20 5.00 16.42 -4.83
N GLY A 21 5.55 16.87 -5.96
CA GLY A 21 5.42 16.17 -7.23
C GLY A 21 6.11 14.81 -7.23
N ILE A 22 7.30 14.71 -6.61
CA ILE A 22 8.04 13.45 -6.49
C ILE A 22 7.33 12.52 -5.50
N ALA A 23 6.90 13.07 -4.36
CA ALA A 23 6.12 12.33 -3.36
C ALA A 23 4.89 11.67 -4.00
N LEU A 24 4.08 12.43 -4.73
CA LEU A 24 2.88 11.92 -5.37
C LEU A 24 3.19 10.87 -6.44
N GLN A 25 4.20 11.11 -7.29
CA GLN A 25 4.58 10.17 -8.33
C GLN A 25 4.94 8.80 -7.74
N LYS A 26 5.70 8.78 -6.65
CA LYS A 26 6.07 7.54 -5.96
C LYS A 26 4.85 6.77 -5.42
N VAL A 27 3.91 7.47 -4.79
CA VAL A 27 2.70 6.83 -4.26
C VAL A 27 1.85 6.29 -5.41
N TYR A 28 1.70 7.06 -6.49
CA TYR A 28 0.96 6.65 -7.67
C TYR A 28 1.58 5.40 -8.32
N ASP A 29 2.89 5.41 -8.55
CA ASP A 29 3.61 4.29 -9.16
C ASP A 29 3.47 3.03 -8.31
N PHE A 30 3.58 3.15 -6.98
CA PHE A 30 3.38 2.02 -6.08
C PHE A 30 1.93 1.50 -6.13
N MET A 31 0.94 2.38 -5.99
CA MET A 31 -0.46 1.95 -5.95
C MET A 31 -0.89 1.28 -7.26
N TRP A 32 -0.39 1.78 -8.40
CA TRP A 32 -0.72 1.21 -9.70
C TRP A 32 0.06 -0.08 -9.97
N THR A 33 1.39 -0.01 -9.95
CA THR A 33 2.22 -1.09 -10.47
C THR A 33 2.49 -2.17 -9.44
N GLU A 34 2.83 -1.81 -8.20
CA GLU A 34 3.17 -2.78 -7.16
C GLU A 34 1.91 -3.41 -6.55
N PHE A 35 0.92 -2.57 -6.23
CA PHE A 35 -0.28 -3.02 -5.54
C PHE A 35 -1.33 -3.59 -6.50
N CYS A 36 -1.82 -2.79 -7.46
CA CYS A 36 -2.90 -3.23 -8.35
C CYS A 36 -2.44 -4.29 -9.37
N ASP A 37 -1.35 -4.06 -10.10
CA ASP A 37 -0.93 -4.99 -11.17
C ASP A 37 -0.35 -6.30 -10.63
N TRP A 38 0.41 -6.26 -9.52
CA TRP A 38 1.09 -7.45 -8.99
C TRP A 38 0.42 -8.04 -7.77
N TYR A 39 0.31 -7.27 -6.67
CA TYR A 39 -0.14 -7.84 -5.40
C TYR A 39 -1.57 -8.37 -5.46
N ILE A 40 -2.53 -7.55 -5.96
CA ILE A 40 -3.93 -7.97 -6.09
C ILE A 40 -4.05 -9.21 -6.98
N GLU A 41 -3.35 -9.25 -8.11
CA GLU A 41 -3.40 -10.38 -9.04
C GLU A 41 -2.87 -11.68 -8.40
N LEU A 42 -1.76 -11.60 -7.67
CA LEU A 42 -1.15 -12.78 -7.03
C LEU A 42 -2.01 -13.35 -5.90
N VAL A 43 -2.72 -12.50 -5.15
CA VAL A 43 -3.53 -12.96 -4.02
C VAL A 43 -4.91 -13.49 -4.43
N LYS A 44 -5.35 -13.30 -5.69
CA LYS A 44 -6.64 -13.85 -6.18
C LYS A 44 -6.79 -15.34 -5.93
N GLY A 45 -5.72 -16.12 -6.13
CA GLY A 45 -5.74 -17.56 -5.88
C GLY A 45 -6.07 -17.91 -4.42
N VAL A 46 -5.56 -17.12 -3.47
CA VAL A 46 -5.85 -17.29 -2.04
C VAL A 46 -7.27 -16.85 -1.71
N LEU A 47 -7.69 -15.70 -2.24
CA LEU A 47 -9.04 -15.14 -2.02
C LEU A 47 -10.15 -16.05 -2.55
N CYS A 48 -9.91 -16.75 -3.67
CA CYS A 48 -10.85 -17.70 -4.26
C CYS A 48 -10.72 -19.13 -3.70
N GLY A 49 -9.78 -19.39 -2.78
CA GLY A 49 -9.59 -20.69 -2.17
C GLY A 49 -10.63 -21.05 -1.09
N GLU A 50 -10.43 -22.16 -0.38
CA GLU A 50 -11.29 -22.59 0.74
C GLU A 50 -10.67 -22.32 2.13
N ASP A 51 -9.38 -21.96 2.20
CA ASP A 51 -8.70 -21.70 3.47
C ASP A 51 -9.02 -20.28 3.99
N GLU A 52 -10.03 -20.21 4.86
CA GLU A 52 -10.47 -18.97 5.51
C GLU A 52 -9.37 -18.28 6.33
N LYS A 53 -8.41 -19.03 6.88
CA LYS A 53 -7.30 -18.44 7.65
C LYS A 53 -6.36 -17.70 6.72
N GLN A 54 -6.01 -18.30 5.58
CA GLN A 54 -5.17 -17.63 4.58
C GLN A 54 -5.85 -16.41 3.98
N LYS A 55 -7.16 -16.50 3.70
CA LYS A 55 -7.96 -15.34 3.26
C LYS A 55 -7.89 -14.21 4.27
N GLY A 56 -8.13 -14.50 5.55
CA GLY A 56 -8.07 -13.48 6.61
C GLY A 56 -6.73 -12.76 6.68
N ILE A 57 -5.62 -13.49 6.52
CA ILE A 57 -4.28 -12.90 6.48
C ILE A 57 -4.14 -11.95 5.28
N VAL A 58 -4.54 -12.39 4.09
CA VAL A 58 -4.49 -11.57 2.87
C VAL A 58 -5.37 -10.32 3.00
N TYR A 59 -6.59 -10.47 3.53
CA TYR A 59 -7.49 -9.34 3.74
C TYR A 59 -6.88 -8.28 4.67
N ASN A 60 -6.22 -8.70 5.76
CA ASN A 60 -5.54 -7.76 6.65
C ASN A 60 -4.44 -7.00 5.91
N VAL A 61 -3.60 -7.69 5.13
CA VAL A 61 -2.53 -7.03 4.36
C VAL A 61 -3.10 -6.09 3.30
N LEU A 62 -4.13 -6.50 2.57
CA LEU A 62 -4.81 -5.65 1.57
C LEU A 62 -5.38 -4.39 2.23
N ASN A 63 -6.05 -4.55 3.38
CA ASN A 63 -6.63 -3.45 4.13
C ASN A 63 -5.55 -2.49 4.64
N ASP A 64 -4.49 -2.99 5.26
CA ASP A 64 -3.39 -2.17 5.80
C ASP A 64 -2.69 -1.37 4.70
N VAL A 65 -2.41 -2.01 3.57
CA VAL A 65 -1.76 -1.36 2.42
C VAL A 65 -2.69 -0.32 1.80
N LEU A 66 -3.98 -0.64 1.61
CA LEU A 66 -4.94 0.29 1.03
C LEU A 66 -5.15 1.52 1.92
N GLN A 67 -5.38 1.33 3.23
CA GLN A 67 -5.54 2.44 4.17
C GLN A 67 -4.30 3.34 4.20
N THR A 68 -3.10 2.75 4.21
CA THR A 68 -1.84 3.51 4.17
C THR A 68 -1.71 4.30 2.87
N GLY A 69 -1.98 3.66 1.72
CA GLY A 69 -1.94 4.32 0.41
C GLY A 69 -2.93 5.49 0.29
N LEU A 70 -4.15 5.33 0.81
CA LEU A 70 -5.17 6.40 0.84
C LEU A 70 -4.69 7.60 1.66
N LYS A 71 -4.06 7.38 2.82
CA LYS A 71 -3.50 8.46 3.65
C LYS A 71 -2.40 9.23 2.92
N LEU A 72 -1.51 8.52 2.21
CA LEU A 72 -0.44 9.15 1.43
C LEU A 72 -0.98 9.96 0.23
N LEU A 73 -2.08 9.51 -0.38
CA LEU A 73 -2.72 10.21 -1.52
C LEU A 73 -3.63 11.37 -1.09
N HIS A 74 -4.12 11.38 0.15
CA HIS A 74 -5.10 12.34 0.63
C HIS A 74 -4.73 13.83 0.45
N PRO A 75 -3.47 14.26 0.66
CA PRO A 75 -3.08 15.66 0.45
C PRO A 75 -3.32 16.17 -0.97
N VAL A 76 -3.43 15.28 -1.97
CA VAL A 76 -3.63 15.63 -3.37
C VAL A 76 -5.04 15.26 -3.87
N MET A 77 -5.62 14.17 -3.37
CA MET A 77 -6.93 13.66 -3.80
C MET A 77 -7.93 13.56 -2.63
N PRO A 78 -8.30 14.68 -1.98
CA PRO A 78 -8.95 14.65 -0.68
C PRO A 78 -10.36 14.02 -0.69
N PHE A 79 -11.15 14.26 -1.73
CA PHE A 79 -12.55 13.82 -1.73
C PHE A 79 -12.72 12.31 -1.95
N ILE A 80 -12.03 11.75 -2.95
CA ILE A 80 -12.15 10.32 -3.26
C ILE A 80 -11.49 9.46 -2.19
N THR A 81 -10.36 9.92 -1.63
CA THR A 81 -9.69 9.19 -0.55
C THR A 81 -10.51 9.20 0.74
N GLU A 82 -11.20 10.31 1.04
CA GLU A 82 -12.15 10.39 2.16
C GLU A 82 -13.32 9.42 2.00
N GLU A 83 -13.97 9.38 0.83
CA GLU A 83 -15.10 8.49 0.56
C GLU A 83 -14.72 7.01 0.71
N ILE A 84 -13.58 6.61 0.15
CA ILE A 84 -13.11 5.23 0.26
C ILE A 84 -12.72 4.91 1.70
N TYR A 85 -11.96 5.79 2.37
CA TYR A 85 -11.47 5.55 3.72
C TYR A 85 -12.62 5.45 4.74
N THR A 86 -13.57 6.38 4.71
CA THR A 86 -14.75 6.36 5.60
C THR A 86 -15.59 5.10 5.41
N THR A 87 -15.68 4.58 4.18
CA THR A 87 -16.36 3.31 3.89
C THR A 87 -15.61 2.10 4.48
N LEU A 88 -14.27 2.16 4.55
CA LEU A 88 -13.44 1.09 5.09
C LEU A 88 -13.35 1.09 6.62
N THR A 89 -13.47 2.26 7.26
CA THR A 89 -13.26 2.45 8.70
C THR A 89 -14.54 2.71 9.49
N ASP A 90 -15.70 2.44 8.89
CA ASP A 90 -17.02 2.67 9.51
C ASP A 90 -17.26 4.12 9.96
N GLY A 91 -16.81 5.08 9.13
CA GLY A 91 -17.16 6.50 9.26
C GLY A 91 -16.08 7.39 9.89
N GLU A 92 -14.87 6.90 10.13
CA GLU A 92 -13.75 7.77 10.54
C GLU A 92 -13.22 8.58 9.36
N SER A 93 -13.10 9.89 9.53
CA SER A 93 -12.55 10.79 8.51
C SER A 93 -11.03 10.61 8.39
N ILE A 94 -10.51 10.55 7.17
CA ILE A 94 -9.07 10.42 6.93
C ILE A 94 -8.32 11.70 7.30
N VAL A 95 -8.99 12.85 7.27
CA VAL A 95 -8.43 14.18 7.58
C VAL A 95 -7.90 14.25 9.01
N ILE A 96 -8.56 13.56 9.96
CA ILE A 96 -8.17 13.51 11.37
C ILE A 96 -7.31 12.28 11.71
N SER A 97 -7.01 11.44 10.72
CA SER A 97 -6.19 10.26 10.92
C SER A 97 -4.71 10.60 11.00
N ASN A 98 -3.95 9.80 11.75
CA ASN A 98 -2.51 9.97 11.83
C ASN A 98 -1.85 9.67 10.48
N TRP A 99 -0.86 10.50 10.13
CA TRP A 99 0.06 10.22 9.04
C TRP A 99 0.78 8.89 9.29
N PRO A 100 0.94 8.02 8.27
CA PRO A 100 1.58 6.73 8.46
C PRO A 100 3.06 6.88 8.85
N GLU A 101 3.51 6.01 9.74
CA GLU A 101 4.89 5.97 10.23
C GLU A 101 5.60 4.70 9.75
N CYS A 102 6.90 4.83 9.50
CA CYS A 102 7.75 3.71 9.11
C CYS A 102 8.04 2.80 10.32
N ASN A 103 7.80 1.50 10.17
CA ASN A 103 8.07 0.49 11.19
C ASN A 103 9.19 -0.45 10.71
N GLU A 104 10.38 -0.32 11.30
CA GLU A 104 11.57 -1.11 10.91
C GLU A 104 11.36 -2.63 10.99
N SER A 105 10.45 -3.11 11.84
CA SER A 105 10.16 -4.55 11.95
C SER A 105 9.49 -5.16 10.72
N LEU A 106 8.96 -4.31 9.82
CA LEU A 106 8.33 -4.72 8.57
C LEU A 106 9.31 -4.76 7.39
N ASN A 107 10.57 -4.38 7.60
CA ASN A 107 11.60 -4.44 6.56
C ASN A 107 12.01 -5.89 6.33
N ASP A 108 11.84 -6.37 5.10
CA ASP A 108 12.18 -7.72 4.70
C ASP A 108 12.76 -7.71 3.28
N GLU A 109 14.08 -7.47 3.20
CA GLU A 109 14.81 -7.47 1.92
C GLU A 109 14.75 -8.82 1.20
N LYS A 110 14.60 -9.93 1.94
CA LYS A 110 14.54 -11.25 1.34
C LYS A 110 13.20 -11.43 0.63
N ALA A 111 12.11 -11.09 1.29
CA ALA A 111 10.78 -11.14 0.69
C ALA A 111 10.69 -10.26 -0.58
N GLU A 112 11.33 -9.09 -0.57
CA GLU A 112 11.40 -8.22 -1.76
C GLU A 112 12.14 -8.87 -2.92
N LYS A 113 13.32 -9.47 -2.67
CA LYS A 113 14.11 -10.16 -3.70
C LYS A 113 13.39 -11.40 -4.26
N ASP A 114 12.76 -12.18 -3.38
CA ASP A 114 11.99 -13.35 -3.78
C ASP A 114 10.78 -12.93 -4.66
N MET A 115 10.15 -11.80 -4.32
CA MET A 115 9.06 -11.22 -5.11
C MET A 115 9.53 -10.75 -6.49
N ASP A 116 10.67 -10.05 -6.58
CA ASP A 116 11.23 -9.62 -7.87
C ASP A 116 11.50 -10.79 -8.80
N PHE A 117 12.07 -11.88 -8.26
CA PHE A 117 12.30 -13.10 -9.02
C PHE A 117 11.00 -13.69 -9.59
N ILE A 118 9.91 -13.70 -8.82
CA ILE A 118 8.60 -14.17 -9.28
C ILE A 118 8.05 -13.27 -10.39
N ILE A 119 8.13 -11.95 -10.21
CA ILE A 119 7.67 -10.96 -11.20
C ILE A 119 8.43 -11.14 -12.52
N GLU A 120 9.76 -11.26 -12.46
CA GLU A 120 10.60 -11.47 -13.65
C GLU A 120 10.27 -12.78 -14.36
N ALA A 121 10.03 -13.87 -13.60
CA ALA A 121 9.67 -15.17 -14.16
C ALA A 121 8.30 -15.16 -14.86
N ILE A 122 7.37 -14.30 -14.45
CA ILE A 122 6.04 -14.16 -15.08
C ILE A 122 6.09 -13.24 -16.30
N LYS A 123 6.96 -12.21 -16.30
CA LYS A 123 7.13 -11.28 -17.42
C LYS A 123 7.95 -11.86 -18.58
N GLY A 124 8.86 -12.80 -18.29
CA GLY A 124 9.74 -13.45 -19.27
C GLY A 124 9.06 -14.51 -20.11
#